data_AF-A0A7C3Y2E3-F1
#
_entry.id   AF-A0A7C3Y2E3-F1
#
_cell.length_a   1.000
_cell.length_b   1.000
_cell.length_c   1.000
_cell.angle_alpha   90.00
_cell.angle_beta   90.00
_cell.angle_gamma   90.00
#
_symmetry.space_group_name_H-M   'P 1'
#
loop_
_entity.id
_entity.type
_entity.pdbx_description
1 polymer ?
#
loop_
_entity_poly.entity_id
_entity_poly.type
_entity_poly.pdbx_seq_one_letter_code
_entity_poly.pdbx_strand_id
1 'polypeptide(L)'
;MGWHREDDSTRRALRTQTRYHNVLTYVPCAICGEKFQLDLATVTLCEGERELGSVCPTCVKAGPTGAAERAQQHADRLRQWADEHDRLATALQFVEQWVTIDELDRRRGEARGQRTHSGTWHTTGIETLWA
;
A
#
# COMPACT_ATOMS: atom_id res chain seq x y z
N MET A 1 -8.89 53.50 -18.12
CA MET A 1 -8.61 52.73 -16.89
C MET A 1 -8.54 51.25 -17.28
N GLY A 2 -7.35 50.80 -17.65
CA GLY A 2 -7.12 49.42 -18.12
C GLY A 2 -6.76 48.54 -16.93
N TRP A 3 -7.56 47.51 -16.68
CA TRP A 3 -7.21 46.45 -15.76
C TRP A 3 -6.22 45.54 -16.49
N HIS A 4 -4.92 45.73 -16.22
CA HIS A 4 -3.90 44.74 -16.57
C HIS A 4 -4.15 43.51 -15.69
N ARG A 5 -4.74 42.48 -16.28
CA ARG A 5 -4.77 41.13 -15.73
C ARG A 5 -3.38 40.56 -15.98
N GLU A 6 -2.47 40.72 -15.03
CA GLU A 6 -1.22 39.96 -15.04
C GLU A 6 -1.60 38.48 -14.94
N ASP A 7 -1.28 37.76 -16.00
CA ASP A 7 -1.46 36.32 -16.11
C ASP A 7 -0.51 35.64 -15.12
N ASP A 8 -1.02 35.26 -13.94
CA ASP A 8 -0.31 34.47 -12.90
C ASP A 8 -0.17 32.98 -13.31
N SER A 9 -0.01 32.72 -14.62
CA SER A 9 0.06 31.38 -15.22
C SER A 9 1.43 30.71 -15.03
N THR A 10 2.43 31.44 -14.56
CA THR A 10 3.77 30.93 -14.23
C THR A 10 3.86 30.25 -12.87
N ARG A 11 2.83 30.34 -12.00
CA ARG A 11 2.91 29.88 -10.60
C ARG A 11 2.59 28.40 -10.33
N ARG A 12 2.27 27.58 -11.33
CA ARG A 12 1.85 26.17 -11.10
C ARG A 12 2.49 25.14 -12.03
N ALA A 13 3.68 25.40 -12.56
CA ALA A 13 4.39 24.38 -13.32
C ALA A 13 5.05 23.38 -12.36
N LEU A 14 4.73 22.09 -12.52
CA LEU A 14 5.45 21.01 -11.85
C LEU A 14 6.89 20.94 -12.35
N ARG A 15 7.84 20.80 -11.44
CA ARG A 15 9.27 20.71 -11.74
C ARG A 15 9.90 19.58 -10.96
N THR A 16 11.04 19.11 -11.45
CA THR A 16 11.87 18.13 -10.74
C THR A 16 13.17 18.75 -10.27
N GLN A 17 13.63 18.37 -9.07
CA GLN A 17 14.91 18.77 -8.51
C GLN A 17 15.67 17.54 -8.02
N THR A 18 17.00 17.54 -8.15
CA THR A 18 17.84 16.46 -7.57
C THR A 18 18.29 16.84 -6.18
N ARG A 19 18.11 15.93 -5.21
CA ARG A 19 18.53 16.10 -3.81
C ARG A 19 19.44 14.97 -3.37
N TYR A 20 20.33 15.27 -2.42
CA TYR A 20 21.24 14.28 -1.86
C TYR A 20 20.81 13.85 -0.46
N HIS A 21 20.89 12.55 -0.18
CA HIS A 21 20.50 11.95 1.09
C HIS A 21 21.65 11.16 1.70
N ASN A 22 21.83 11.28 3.02
CA ASN A 22 22.87 10.59 3.80
C ASN A 22 22.33 9.36 4.55
N VAL A 23 21.05 9.03 4.39
CA VAL A 23 20.39 7.88 5.05
C VAL A 23 19.58 7.10 4.01
N LEU A 24 19.79 5.79 3.96
CA LEU A 24 19.01 4.88 3.12
C LEU A 24 17.67 4.61 3.81
N THR A 25 16.57 4.99 3.18
CA THR A 25 15.21 4.73 3.67
C THR A 25 14.28 4.42 2.51
N TYR A 26 13.21 3.67 2.78
CA TYR A 26 12.17 3.39 1.79
C TYR A 26 11.07 4.44 1.88
N VAL A 27 10.78 5.10 0.76
CA VAL A 27 9.71 6.10 0.66
C VAL A 27 8.76 5.77 -0.50
N PRO A 28 7.49 6.15 -0.43
CA PRO A 28 6.58 6.03 -1.55
C PRO A 28 6.92 7.05 -2.65
N CYS A 29 6.80 6.64 -3.91
CA CYS A 29 6.90 7.53 -5.06
C CYS A 29 5.71 8.50 -5.11
N ALA A 30 5.97 9.79 -5.23
CA ALA A 30 4.93 10.83 -5.34
C ALA A 30 4.06 10.71 -6.60
N ILE A 31 4.52 9.96 -7.61
CA ILE A 31 3.79 9.75 -8.87
C ILE A 31 2.99 8.44 -8.84
N CYS A 32 3.67 7.31 -8.64
CA CYS A 32 3.05 6.00 -8.81
C CYS A 32 2.76 5.26 -7.49
N GLY A 33 3.05 5.87 -6.34
CA GLY A 33 2.81 5.30 -4.99
C GLY A 33 3.74 4.15 -4.58
N GLU A 34 4.42 3.50 -5.53
CA GLU A 34 5.34 2.38 -5.26
C GLU A 34 6.48 2.80 -4.34
N LYS A 35 6.79 1.94 -3.37
CA LYS A 35 7.93 2.14 -2.46
C LYS A 35 9.24 1.92 -3.19
N PHE A 36 10.21 2.79 -2.95
CA PHE A 36 11.56 2.64 -3.47
C PHE A 36 12.56 3.13 -2.43
N GLN A 37 13.80 2.64 -2.54
CA GLN A 37 14.88 3.06 -1.67
C GLN A 37 15.43 4.41 -2.15
N LEU A 38 15.57 5.37 -1.23
CA LEU A 38 16.33 6.58 -1.48
C LEU A 38 17.81 6.22 -1.56
N ASP A 39 18.42 6.49 -2.72
CA ASP A 39 19.87 6.44 -2.91
C ASP A 39 20.51 7.78 -2.54
N LEU A 40 21.83 7.88 -2.71
CA LEU A 40 22.61 9.09 -2.44
C LEU A 40 22.03 10.33 -3.15
N ALA A 41 21.41 10.17 -4.32
CA ALA A 41 20.71 11.24 -5.04
C ALA A 41 19.31 10.80 -5.45
N THR A 42 18.30 11.65 -5.23
CA THR A 42 16.90 11.37 -5.59
C THR A 42 16.27 12.56 -6.30
N VAL A 43 15.36 12.28 -7.24
CA VAL A 43 14.55 13.28 -7.91
C VAL A 43 13.32 13.61 -7.04
N THR A 44 13.07 14.88 -6.78
CA THR A 44 11.92 15.37 -6.01
C THR A 44 11.00 16.16 -6.93
N LEU A 45 9.70 15.93 -6.81
CA LEU A 45 8.65 16.66 -7.51
C LEU A 45 8.26 17.90 -6.70
N CYS A 46 8.24 19.06 -7.34
CA CYS A 46 7.91 20.34 -6.73
C CYS A 46 6.80 21.07 -7.50
N GLU A 47 5.95 21.81 -6.77
CA GLU A 47 5.01 22.80 -7.29
C GLU A 47 5.43 24.18 -6.79
N GLY A 48 6.08 24.97 -7.66
CA GLY A 48 6.78 26.18 -7.22
C GLY A 48 7.89 25.85 -6.22
N GLU A 49 7.85 26.46 -5.04
CA GLU A 49 8.76 26.21 -3.92
C GLU A 49 8.32 25.02 -3.03
N ARG A 50 7.11 24.49 -3.23
CA ARG A 50 6.57 23.41 -2.40
C ARG A 50 7.02 22.05 -2.91
N GLU A 51 7.58 21.25 -2.01
CA GLU A 51 7.89 19.85 -2.28
C GLU A 51 6.64 18.98 -2.16
N LEU A 52 6.39 18.17 -3.19
CA LEU A 52 5.29 17.20 -3.21
C LEU A 52 5.77 15.79 -2.85
N GLY A 53 7.04 15.47 -3.11
CA GLY A 53 7.67 14.23 -2.67
C GLY A 53 8.66 13.65 -3.68
N SER A 54 9.28 12.53 -3.32
CA SER A 54 10.33 11.89 -4.13
C SER A 54 9.76 11.06 -5.29
N VAL A 55 10.46 11.02 -6.41
CA VAL A 55 10.08 10.30 -7.63
C VAL A 55 11.01 9.11 -7.83
N CYS A 56 10.44 7.91 -7.99
CA CYS A 56 11.23 6.70 -8.16
C CYS A 56 11.97 6.67 -9.52
N PRO A 57 13.11 5.95 -9.61
CA PRO A 57 13.89 5.84 -10.84
C PRO A 57 13.08 5.37 -12.05
N THR A 58 12.09 4.50 -11.84
CA THR A 58 11.24 3.99 -12.91
C THR A 58 10.35 5.07 -13.51
N CYS A 59 9.78 5.97 -12.69
CA CYS A 59 8.99 7.09 -13.20
C CYS A 59 9.88 8.14 -13.88
N VAL A 60 11.09 8.38 -13.36
CA VAL A 60 12.07 9.27 -14.00
C VAL A 60 12.46 8.73 -15.39
N LYS A 61 12.80 7.43 -15.48
CA LYS A 61 13.21 6.77 -16.73
C LYS A 61 12.08 6.71 -17.77
N ALA A 62 10.83 6.59 -17.33
CA ALA A 62 9.67 6.57 -18.22
C ALA A 62 9.39 7.91 -18.90
N GLY A 63 9.97 9.01 -18.39
CA GLY A 63 9.69 10.36 -18.87
C GLY A 63 8.26 10.83 -18.56
N PRO A 64 7.87 12.03 -19.03
CA PRO A 64 6.61 12.65 -18.65
C PRO A 64 5.36 11.82 -19.01
N THR A 65 5.29 11.30 -20.23
CA THR A 65 4.14 10.52 -20.70
C THR A 65 3.97 9.22 -19.91
N GLY A 66 5.04 8.42 -19.77
CA GLY A 66 4.98 7.17 -19.02
C GLY A 66 4.77 7.40 -17.51
N ALA A 67 5.30 8.49 -16.96
CA ALA A 67 5.00 8.88 -15.58
C ALA A 67 3.52 9.24 -15.40
N ALA A 68 2.90 9.95 -16.35
CA ALA A 68 1.48 10.26 -16.33
C ALA A 68 0.60 9.01 -16.41
N GLU A 69 0.93 8.05 -17.27
CA GLU A 69 0.22 6.75 -17.34
C GLU A 69 0.30 5.99 -16.01
N ARG A 70 1.48 5.96 -15.40
CA ARG A 70 1.67 5.30 -14.09
C ARG A 70 0.94 6.03 -12.97
N ALA A 71 0.84 7.36 -13.02
CA ALA A 71 0.04 8.14 -12.08
C ALA A 71 -1.44 7.80 -12.23
N GLN A 72 -1.95 7.71 -13.46
CA GLN A 72 -3.33 7.32 -13.72
C GLN A 72 -3.61 5.90 -13.19
N GLN A 73 -2.75 4.94 -13.49
CA GLN A 73 -2.86 3.57 -12.95
C GLN A 73 -2.85 3.55 -11.41
N HIS A 74 -2.04 4.40 -10.78
CA HIS A 74 -2.01 4.50 -9.32
C HIS A 74 -3.32 5.07 -8.77
N ALA A 75 -3.84 6.14 -9.39
CA ALA A 75 -5.13 6.72 -9.03
C ALA A 75 -6.27 5.70 -9.16
N ASP A 76 -6.26 4.88 -10.22
CA ASP A 76 -7.27 3.83 -10.42
C ASP A 76 -7.19 2.75 -9.34
N ARG A 77 -5.98 2.33 -8.94
CA ARG A 77 -5.80 1.40 -7.80
C ARG A 77 -6.35 1.98 -6.50
N LEU A 78 -6.10 3.28 -6.24
CA LEU A 78 -6.60 3.94 -5.03
C LEU A 78 -8.13 4.03 -5.01
N ARG A 79 -8.76 4.30 -6.16
CA ARG A 79 -10.23 4.30 -6.27
C ARG A 79 -10.81 2.92 -5.97
N GLN A 80 -10.25 1.87 -6.58
CA GLN A 80 -10.69 0.49 -6.31
C GLN A 80 -10.54 0.11 -4.84
N TRP A 81 -9.45 0.53 -4.20
CA TRP A 81 -9.26 0.33 -2.76
C TRP A 81 -10.30 1.08 -1.93
N ALA A 82 -10.59 2.34 -2.27
CA ALA A 82 -11.62 3.11 -1.59
C ALA A 82 -13.01 2.45 -1.73
N ASP A 83 -13.38 2.02 -2.95
CA ASP A 83 -14.66 1.34 -3.21
C ASP A 83 -14.79 0.04 -2.41
N GLU A 84 -13.71 -0.75 -2.31
CA GLU A 84 -13.71 -1.98 -1.51
C GLU A 84 -13.82 -1.67 -0.01
N HIS A 85 -13.13 -0.62 0.47
CA HIS A 85 -13.26 -0.18 1.85
C HIS A 85 -14.67 0.30 2.19
N ASP A 86 -15.33 1.04 1.29
CA ASP A 86 -16.71 1.48 1.46
C ASP A 86 -17.69 0.30 1.46
N ARG A 87 -17.45 -0.70 0.60
CA ARG A 87 -18.21 -1.94 0.59
C ARG A 87 -18.06 -2.70 1.91
N LEU A 88 -16.84 -2.84 2.41
CA LEU A 88 -16.56 -3.51 3.69
C LEU A 88 -17.18 -2.73 4.85
N ALA A 89 -17.05 -1.41 4.88
CA ALA A 89 -17.65 -0.55 5.89
C ALA A 89 -19.17 -0.71 5.91
N THR A 90 -19.81 -0.78 4.74
CA THR A 90 -21.25 -1.05 4.60
C THR A 90 -21.60 -2.45 5.12
N ALA A 91 -20.82 -3.48 4.78
CA ALA A 91 -21.05 -4.83 5.28
C ALA A 91 -20.92 -4.92 6.81
N LEU A 92 -19.98 -4.19 7.41
CA LEU A 92 -19.78 -4.13 8.86
C LEU A 92 -20.96 -3.52 9.61
N GLN A 93 -21.79 -2.68 8.97
CA GLN A 93 -23.00 -2.14 9.60
C GLN A 93 -24.03 -3.23 9.92
N PHE A 94 -23.97 -4.37 9.24
CA PHE A 94 -24.87 -5.51 9.46
C PHE A 94 -24.28 -6.57 10.40
N VAL A 95 -23.09 -6.35 10.96
CA VAL A 95 -22.49 -7.26 11.93
C VAL A 95 -23.12 -7.00 13.29
N GLU A 96 -24.07 -7.85 13.67
CA GLU A 96 -24.78 -7.75 14.95
C GLU A 96 -23.92 -8.15 16.16
N GLN A 97 -22.89 -8.98 15.95
CA GLN A 97 -22.05 -9.49 17.03
C GLN A 97 -20.56 -9.36 16.70
N TRP A 98 -19.89 -8.51 17.47
CA TRP A 98 -18.44 -8.36 17.45
C TRP A 98 -17.81 -9.38 18.39
N VAL A 99 -16.90 -10.20 17.86
CA VAL A 99 -16.09 -11.12 18.67
C VAL A 99 -14.86 -10.35 19.15
N THR A 100 -14.63 -10.33 20.45
CA THR A 100 -13.43 -9.71 21.03
C THR A 100 -12.21 -10.63 20.86
N ILE A 101 -11.02 -10.05 20.95
CA ILE A 101 -9.76 -10.82 20.90
C ILE A 101 -9.73 -11.88 22.02
N ASP A 102 -10.15 -11.50 23.23
CA ASP A 102 -10.20 -12.43 24.38
C ASP A 102 -11.15 -13.62 24.14
N GLU A 103 -12.31 -13.38 23.55
CA GLU A 103 -13.26 -14.44 23.18
C GLU A 103 -12.68 -15.36 22.09
N LEU A 104 -11.92 -14.79 21.14
CA LEU A 104 -11.25 -15.57 20.10
C LEU A 104 -10.12 -16.44 20.67
N ASP A 105 -9.35 -15.91 21.61
CA ASP A 105 -8.26 -16.61 22.29
C ASP A 105 -8.78 -17.70 23.22
N ARG A 106 -9.90 -17.45 23.93
CA ARG A 106 -10.62 -18.47 24.71
C ARG A 106 -11.03 -19.65 23.83
N ARG A 107 -11.67 -19.39 22.69
CA ARG A 107 -12.09 -20.43 21.72
C ARG A 107 -10.89 -21.21 21.16
N ARG A 108 -9.76 -20.53 20.89
CA ARG A 108 -8.52 -21.19 20.46
C ARG A 108 -7.92 -22.09 21.55
N GLY A 109 -7.96 -21.67 22.81
CA GLY A 109 -7.54 -22.48 23.95
C GLY A 109 -8.37 -23.75 24.10
N GLU A 110 -9.70 -23.63 24.02
CA GLU A 110 -10.65 -24.75 24.10
C GLU A 110 -10.44 -25.76 22.96
N ALA A 111 -10.24 -25.29 21.73
CA ALA A 111 -9.97 -26.14 20.56
C ALA A 111 -8.61 -26.86 20.61
N ARG A 112 -7.63 -26.34 21.38
CA ARG A 112 -6.37 -27.04 21.66
C ARG A 112 -6.53 -28.10 22.76
N GLY A 113 -7.28 -27.79 23.82
CA GLY A 113 -7.56 -28.74 24.92
C GLY A 113 -8.43 -29.93 24.50
N GLN A 114 -9.32 -29.77 23.52
CA GLN A 114 -10.12 -30.89 22.97
C GLN A 114 -9.28 -31.87 22.16
N ARG A 115 -8.21 -31.41 21.48
CA ARG A 115 -7.31 -32.28 20.71
C ARG A 115 -6.45 -33.18 21.57
N THR A 116 -6.21 -32.84 22.84
CA THR A 116 -5.43 -33.68 23.76
C THR A 116 -6.25 -34.80 24.40
N HIS A 117 -7.58 -34.82 24.25
CA HIS A 117 -8.46 -35.84 24.86
C HIS A 117 -9.01 -36.90 23.90
N SER A 118 -8.82 -36.78 22.58
CA SER A 118 -9.33 -37.77 21.60
C SER A 118 -8.24 -38.68 20.99
N GLY A 119 -7.04 -38.71 21.58
CA GLY A 119 -5.90 -39.48 21.09
C GLY A 119 -5.81 -40.91 21.62
N THR A 120 -6.88 -41.70 21.58
CA THR A 120 -6.74 -43.17 21.62
C THR A 120 -6.32 -43.59 20.22
N TRP A 121 -5.01 -43.60 19.97
CA TRP A 121 -4.45 -44.11 18.73
C TRP A 121 -4.70 -45.63 18.68
N HIS A 122 -5.73 -46.05 17.97
CA HIS A 122 -5.78 -47.42 17.48
C HIS A 122 -4.69 -47.56 16.40
N THR A 123 -3.53 -48.04 16.82
CA THR A 123 -2.48 -48.54 15.92
C THR A 123 -2.98 -49.83 15.28
N THR A 124 -3.81 -49.72 14.24
CA THR A 124 -4.09 -50.86 13.37
C THR A 124 -2.85 -51.08 12.51
N GLY A 125 -2.20 -52.22 12.71
CA GLY A 125 -0.94 -52.59 12.07
C GLY A 125 -1.04 -52.51 10.55
N ILE A 126 -0.12 -51.75 9.95
CA ILE A 126 0.20 -51.88 8.54
C ILE A 126 1.21 -53.02 8.45
N GLU A 127 0.73 -54.22 8.17
CA GLU A 127 1.58 -55.32 7.74
C GLU A 127 2.12 -55.01 6.34
N THR A 128 3.45 -54.88 6.29
CA THR A 128 4.30 -54.90 5.12
C THR A 128 3.99 -56.09 4.21
N LEU A 129 3.62 -55.83 2.96
CA LEU A 129 3.69 -56.78 1.86
C LEU A 129 4.64 -56.21 0.80
N TRP A 130 5.87 -56.71 0.84
CA TRP A 130 6.79 -56.70 -0.30
C TRP A 130 6.52 -57.97 -1.11
N ALA A 131 6.18 -57.81 -2.38
CA ALA A 131 6.30 -58.82 -3.43
C ALA A 131 6.60 -58.10 -4.75
#